data_AF-A0A354W5Z7-F1
#
_entry.id   AF-A0A354W5Z7-F1
#
_cell.length_a   1.000
_cell.length_b   1.000
_cell.length_c   1.000
_cell.angle_alpha   90.00
_cell.angle_beta   90.00
_cell.angle_gamma   90.00
#
_symmetry.space_group_name_H-M   'P 1'
#
loop_
_entity.id
_entity.type
_entity.pdbx_description
1 polymer ?
#
loop_
_entity_poly.entity_id
_entity_poly.type
_entity_poly.pdbx_seq_one_letter_code
_entity_poly.pdbx_strand_id
1 'polypeptide(L)' 'MVDTGGTLCKAAEMLKEKGAKTVRAYCTHGVLSGPAQERIAQSALEELVITDTIPQISKNPKIRVI' A
#
# COMPACT_ATOMS: atom_id res chain seq x y z
N MET A 1 5.67 -2.61 -8.53
CA MET A 1 5.82 -1.18 -8.17
C MET A 1 4.47 -0.63 -7.76
N VAL A 2 4.44 0.39 -6.90
CA VAL A 2 3.22 1.13 -6.55
C VAL A 2 3.45 2.62 -6.81
N ASP A 3 2.53 3.22 -7.57
CA ASP A 3 2.57 4.64 -7.90
C ASP A 3 1.48 5.41 -7.15
N THR A 4 0.28 5.56 -7.72
CA THR A 4 -0.82 6.31 -7.09
C THR A 4 -1.61 5.51 -6.03
N GLY A 5 -1.29 4.23 -5.83
CA GLY A 5 -1.96 3.34 -4.86
C GLY A 5 -3.41 2.95 -5.19
N GLY A 6 -4.05 3.51 -6.23
CA GLY A 6 -5.48 3.32 -6.49
C GLY A 6 -5.89 1.87 -6.76
N THR A 7 -5.23 1.22 -7.72
CA THR A 7 -5.51 -0.19 -8.07
C THR A 7 -5.29 -1.12 -6.89
N LEU A 8 -4.22 -0.89 -6.13
CA LEU A 8 -3.83 -1.66 -4.96
C LEU A 8 -4.91 -1.59 -3.86
N CYS A 9 -5.37 -0.39 -3.54
CA CYS A 9 -6.39 -0.16 -2.51
C CYS A 9 -7.73 -0.79 -2.91
N LYS A 10 -8.15 -0.60 -4.17
CA LYS A 10 -9.39 -1.20 -4.69
C LYS A 10 -9.35 -2.72 -4.71
N ALA A 11 -8.20 -3.31 -5.05
CA ALA A 11 -8.01 -4.75 -4.98
C ALA A 11 -8.12 -5.25 -3.52
N ALA A 12 -7.55 -4.53 -2.57
CA ALA A 12 -7.66 -4.88 -1.15
C ALA A 12 -9.10 -4.82 -0.62
N GLU A 13 -9.87 -3.82 -1.03
CA GLU A 13 -11.30 -3.71 -0.71
C GLU A 13 -12.08 -4.91 -1.26
N MET A 14 -11.93 -5.21 -2.56
CA MET A 14 -12.61 -6.36 -3.17
C MET A 14 -12.25 -7.69 -2.50
N LEU A 15 -10.99 -7.87 -2.07
CA LEU A 15 -10.57 -9.07 -1.34
C LEU A 15 -11.23 -9.14 0.05
N LYS A 16 -11.30 -8.03 0.78
CA LYS A 16 -12.01 -7.97 2.07
C LYS A 16 -13.51 -8.26 1.92
N GLU A 17 -14.16 -7.68 0.90
CA GLU A 17 -15.57 -7.94 0.59
C GLU A 17 -15.84 -9.43 0.30
N LYS A 18 -14.86 -10.12 -0.32
CA LYS A 18 -14.92 -11.58 -0.57
C LYS A 18 -14.56 -12.43 0.64
N GLY A 19 -14.44 -11.84 1.84
CA GLY A 19 -14.20 -12.56 3.08
C GLY A 19 -12.73 -12.78 3.44
N ALA A 20 -11.79 -12.07 2.81
CA ALA A 20 -10.39 -12.14 3.21
C ALA A 20 -10.21 -11.62 4.65
N LYS A 21 -9.57 -12.42 5.51
CA LYS A 21 -9.29 -12.03 6.91
C LYS A 21 -8.37 -10.79 6.97
N THR A 22 -7.29 -10.78 6.20
CA THR A 22 -6.34 -9.67 6.10
C THR A 22 -5.80 -9.57 4.67
N VAL A 23 -5.46 -8.36 4.22
CA VAL A 23 -4.81 -8.14 2.93
C VAL A 23 -3.53 -7.35 3.16
N ARG A 24 -2.42 -7.85 2.62
CA ARG A 24 -1.11 -7.17 2.63
C ARG A 24 -0.58 -7.13 1.21
N ALA A 25 0.24 -6.13 0.93
CA ALA A 25 0.89 -5.99 -0.37
C ALA A 25 2.41 -5.87 -0.22
N TYR A 26 3.11 -6.42 -1.21
CA TYR A 26 4.56 -6.37 -1.32
C TYR A 26 4.91 -5.87 -2.71
N CYS A 27 5.83 -4.90 -2.80
CA CYS A 27 6.35 -4.48 -4.10
C CYS A 27 7.77 -3.95 -3.98
N THR A 28 8.57 -4.12 -5.03
CA THR A 28 9.94 -3.61 -5.04
C THR A 28 9.96 -2.08 -4.94
N HIS A 29 9.47 -1.38 -5.97
CA HIS A 29 9.56 0.08 -6.03
C HIS A 29 8.29 0.77 -5.51
N GLY A 30 8.43 1.59 -4.46
CA GLY A 30 7.38 2.46 -3.94
C GLY A 30 7.53 3.91 -4.42
N VAL A 31 6.93 4.25 -5.57
CA VAL A 31 6.91 5.63 -6.08
C VAL A 31 5.99 6.51 -5.21
N LEU A 32 4.85 5.96 -4.79
CA LEU A 32 3.92 6.59 -3.83
C LEU A 32 3.52 8.03 -4.20
N SER A 33 3.24 8.30 -5.48
CA SER A 33 2.94 9.65 -5.96
C SER A 33 1.53 10.13 -5.61
N GLY A 34 1.36 11.45 -5.59
CA GLY A 34 0.08 12.10 -5.35
C GLY A 34 -0.58 11.63 -4.04
N PRO A 35 -1.86 11.21 -4.05
CA PRO A 35 -2.58 10.82 -2.85
C PRO A 35 -2.28 9.38 -2.38
N ALA A 36 -1.21 8.74 -2.86
CA ALA A 36 -0.95 7.33 -2.57
C ALA A 36 -0.86 7.05 -1.06
N GLN A 37 -0.14 7.88 -0.29
CA GLN A 37 0.02 7.66 1.14
C GLN A 37 -1.33 7.76 1.89
N GLU A 38 -2.16 8.74 1.54
CA GLU A 38 -3.49 8.93 2.13
C GLU A 38 -4.42 7.76 1.79
N ARG A 39 -4.43 7.34 0.51
CA ARG A 39 -5.20 6.17 0.05
C ARG A 39 -4.80 4.92 0.81
N ILE A 40 -3.50 4.64 0.93
CA ILE A 40 -3.01 3.46 1.65
C ILE A 40 -3.42 3.52 3.12
N ALA A 41 -3.30 4.68 3.77
CA ALA A 41 -3.75 4.88 5.15
C ALA A 41 -5.24 4.53 5.32
N GLN A 42 -6.09 5.00 4.41
CA GLN A 42 -7.54 4.80 4.45
C GLN A 42 -8.01 3.45 3.87
N SER A 43 -7.14 2.72 3.18
CA SER A 43 -7.50 1.49 2.48
C SER A 43 -7.74 0.29 3.41
N ALA A 44 -8.32 -0.75 2.82
CA ALA A 44 -8.49 -2.07 3.40
C ALA A 44 -7.17 -2.86 3.62
N LEU A 45 -6.01 -2.31 3.23
CA LEU A 45 -4.71 -2.93 3.49
C LEU A 45 -4.37 -2.87 4.97
N GLU A 46 -3.84 -3.99 5.45
CA GLU A 46 -3.21 -4.09 6.76
C GLU A 46 -1.79 -3.50 6.72
N GLU A 47 -1.05 -3.85 5.66
CA GLU A 47 0.36 -3.47 5.51
C GLU A 47 0.75 -3.44 4.04
N LEU A 48 1.58 -2.47 3.67
CA LEU A 48 2.31 -2.38 2.42
C LEU A 48 3.81 -2.43 2.72
N VAL A 49 4.48 -3.45 2.21
CA VAL A 49 5.93 -3.61 2.33
C VAL A 49 6.58 -3.21 1.00
N ILE A 50 7.53 -2.29 1.08
CA ILE A 50 8.30 -1.80 -0.08
C ILE A 50 9.80 -1.93 0.16
N THR A 51 10.60 -1.95 -0.89
CA THR A 51 12.06 -1.86 -0.74
C THR A 51 12.52 -0.40 -0.72
N ASP A 52 13.72 -0.16 -0.21
CA ASP A 52 14.41 1.14 -0.18
C ASP A 52 14.93 1.64 -1.55
N THR A 53 14.66 0.92 -2.64
CA THR A 53 15.07 1.27 -4.02
C THR A 53 14.66 2.68 -4.46
N ILE A 54 13.62 3.26 -3.85
CA ILE A 54 13.28 4.68 -3.96
C ILE A 54 13.27 5.23 -2.52
N PRO A 55 14.17 6.16 -2.16
CA PRO A 55 14.20 6.75 -0.83
C PRO A 55 12.88 7.44 -0.50
N GLN A 56 12.23 7.04 0.59
CA GLN A 56 10.96 7.60 1.05
C GLN A 56 11.01 7.85 2.56
N ILE A 57 10.56 9.03 2.99
CA ILE A 57 10.26 9.30 4.41
C ILE A 57 8.76 9.07 4.60
N SER A 58 8.34 7.81 4.68
CA SER A 58 6.92 7.52 4.93
C SER A 58 6.62 7.64 6.42
N LYS A 59 5.64 8.50 6.76
CA LYS A 59 5.05 8.58 8.11
C LYS A 59 3.82 7.69 8.27
N ASN A 60 3.47 6.93 7.23
CA ASN A 60 2.27 6.11 7.25
C ASN A 60 2.53 4.81 8.02
N PRO A 61 1.78 4.51 9.10
CA PRO A 61 2.00 3.32 9.92
C PRO A 61 1.77 2.00 9.18
N LYS A 62 1.04 2.02 8.06
CA LYS A 62 0.81 0.84 7.22
C LYS A 62 1.95 0.57 6.23
N ILE A 63 2.88 1.49 6.04
CA ILE A 63 3.97 1.33 5.07
C ILE A 63 5.24 0.94 5.82
N ARG A 64 5.80 -0.22 5.49
CA ARG A 64 7.08 -0.68 6.00
C ARG A 64 8.09 -0.75 4.85
N VAL A 65 9.27 -0.19 5.06
CA VAL A 65 10.39 -0.27 4.13
C VAL A 65 11.34 -1.36 4.60
N ILE A 66 11.81 -2.20 3.68
CA ILE A 66 12.83 -3.25 3.90
C ILE A 66 14.01 -3.11 2.96
#